data_AF-A0A7Z7NBW6-F1
#
_entry.id   AF-A0A7Z7NBW6-F1
#
_cell.length_a   1.000
_cell.length_b   1.000
_cell.length_c   1.000
_cell.angle_alpha   90.00
_cell.angle_beta   90.00
_cell.angle_gamma   90.00
#
_symmetry.space_group_name_H-M   'P 1'
#
loop_
_entity.id
_entity.type
_entity.pdbx_description
1 polymer ?
#
loop_
_entity_poly.entity_id
_entity_poly.type
_entity_poly.pdbx_seq_one_letter_code
_entity_poly.pdbx_strand_id
1 'polypeptide(L)'
;MRDYHVTIKGVDVAGRRYHALNPDVFYWAHVTFFMGTIHVAERFCGGLTDAQKCQLFDEHLDWYRMYGMSMRPVPDSWEEFQVYWDHMCRNVLENNYAARAVLDLTELPKPPFAQRIPDRLWAAQRKLLAPFFVWLTVGLYDPPVRELMAYGWSRRDEWLHRRFGDIVRVIFAGVPRRYRKHPRARAGWDRATSRIPADAPLVQTPARNLPPLDERDNPAHYCPKV
;
A
#
# COMPACT_ATOMS: atom_id res chain seq x y z
N MET A 1 7.98 5.84 -12.20
CA MET A 1 7.82 4.81 -11.15
C MET A 1 8.36 3.47 -11.63
N ARG A 2 7.96 2.99 -12.82
CA ARG A 2 8.55 1.82 -13.48
C ARG A 2 10.08 1.86 -13.48
N ASP A 3 10.67 2.98 -13.91
CA ASP A 3 12.12 3.06 -14.10
C ASP A 3 12.92 2.95 -12.79
N TYR A 4 12.31 3.22 -11.63
CA TYR A 4 12.92 2.97 -10.31
C TYR A 4 13.12 1.48 -10.01
N HIS A 5 12.49 0.59 -10.79
CA HIS A 5 12.55 -0.86 -10.59
C HIS A 5 13.52 -1.57 -11.54
N VAL A 6 14.23 -0.84 -12.41
CA VAL A 6 15.14 -1.42 -13.42
C VAL A 6 16.29 -2.21 -12.78
N THR A 7 16.79 -1.75 -11.64
CA THR A 7 17.93 -2.37 -10.95
C THR A 7 17.51 -3.45 -9.95
N ILE A 8 16.21 -3.61 -9.69
CA ILE A 8 15.68 -4.53 -8.67
C ILE A 8 15.53 -5.93 -9.27
N LYS A 9 16.53 -6.78 -9.03
CA LYS A 9 16.62 -8.16 -9.54
C LYS A 9 17.56 -8.99 -8.69
N GLY A 10 17.43 -10.32 -8.76
CA GLY A 10 18.29 -11.21 -8.00
C GLY A 10 17.96 -12.68 -8.20
N VAL A 11 18.43 -13.48 -7.26
CA VAL A 11 18.14 -14.92 -7.14
C VAL A 11 17.59 -15.14 -5.73
N ASP A 12 16.50 -15.88 -5.62
CA ASP A 12 15.92 -16.21 -4.31
C ASP A 12 16.61 -17.40 -3.64
N VAL A 13 16.15 -17.75 -2.44
CA VAL A 13 16.71 -18.86 -1.63
C VAL A 13 16.55 -20.23 -2.28
N ALA A 14 15.66 -20.37 -3.26
CA ALA A 14 15.43 -21.59 -4.02
C ALA A 14 16.22 -21.62 -5.35
N GLY A 15 17.04 -20.59 -5.63
CA GLY A 15 17.81 -20.48 -6.86
C GLY A 15 17.04 -19.90 -8.05
N ARG A 16 15.81 -19.41 -7.85
CA ARG A 16 14.99 -18.83 -8.93
C ARG A 16 15.40 -17.39 -9.19
N ARG A 17 15.62 -17.04 -10.45
CA ARG A 17 15.89 -15.66 -10.87
C ARG A 17 14.61 -14.83 -10.80
N TYR A 18 14.70 -13.61 -10.27
CA TYR A 18 13.59 -12.66 -10.29
C TYR A 18 14.02 -11.28 -10.82
N HIS A 19 13.05 -10.55 -11.33
CA HIS A 19 13.21 -9.17 -11.78
C HIS A 19 11.91 -8.41 -11.47
N ALA A 20 12.00 -7.21 -10.89
CA ALA A 20 10.81 -6.44 -10.51
C ALA A 20 9.94 -6.04 -11.72
N LEU A 21 10.57 -5.85 -12.89
CA LEU A 21 9.88 -5.61 -14.17
C LEU A 21 9.43 -6.89 -14.91
N ASN A 22 9.43 -8.07 -14.28
CA ASN A 22 8.68 -9.21 -14.82
C ASN A 22 7.19 -8.82 -14.86
N PRO A 23 6.47 -8.97 -15.99
CA PRO A 23 5.08 -8.52 -16.10
C PRO A 23 4.14 -9.10 -15.03
N ASP A 24 4.28 -10.38 -14.71
CA ASP A 24 3.40 -11.07 -13.75
C ASP A 24 3.65 -10.53 -12.33
N VAL A 25 4.92 -10.34 -11.97
CA VAL A 25 5.33 -9.77 -10.67
C VAL A 25 4.93 -8.30 -10.54
N PHE A 26 5.16 -7.51 -11.59
CA PHE A 26 4.87 -6.08 -11.59
C PHE A 26 3.36 -5.84 -11.52
N TYR A 27 2.56 -6.61 -12.29
CA TYR A 27 1.11 -6.54 -12.21
C TYR A 27 0.60 -6.92 -10.83
N TRP A 28 1.07 -8.04 -10.25
CA TRP A 28 0.72 -8.44 -8.90
C TRP A 28 0.94 -7.32 -7.88
N ALA A 29 2.12 -6.70 -7.89
CA ALA A 29 2.42 -5.59 -6.99
C ALA A 29 1.41 -4.43 -7.14
N HIS A 30 0.99 -4.11 -8.37
CA HIS A 30 0.07 -2.99 -8.61
C HIS A 30 -1.38 -3.30 -8.23
N VAL A 31 -1.84 -4.53 -8.44
CA VAL A 31 -3.20 -4.91 -8.03
C VAL A 31 -3.36 -4.97 -6.53
N THR A 32 -2.28 -5.17 -5.75
CA THR A 32 -2.36 -5.02 -4.29
C THR A 32 -2.67 -3.58 -3.86
N PHE A 33 -2.29 -2.56 -4.65
CA PHE A 33 -2.68 -1.17 -4.39
C PHE A 33 -4.17 -0.93 -4.70
N PHE A 34 -4.66 -1.51 -5.78
CA PHE A 34 -6.08 -1.49 -6.16
C PHE A 34 -6.93 -2.21 -5.10
N MET A 35 -6.61 -3.45 -4.76
CA MET A 35 -7.33 -4.20 -3.71
C MET A 35 -7.18 -3.57 -2.33
N GLY A 36 -6.02 -2.99 -2.02
CA GLY A 36 -5.83 -2.18 -0.82
C GLY A 36 -6.83 -1.01 -0.76
N THR A 37 -7.13 -0.38 -1.89
CA THR A 37 -8.14 0.69 -1.97
C THR A 37 -9.55 0.15 -1.70
N ILE A 38 -9.90 -1.01 -2.27
CA ILE A 38 -11.19 -1.68 -1.99
C ILE A 38 -11.31 -2.03 -0.51
N HIS A 39 -10.31 -2.69 0.07
CA HIS A 39 -10.31 -3.06 1.48
C HIS A 39 -10.41 -1.83 2.39
N VAL A 40 -9.71 -0.75 2.08
CA VAL A 40 -9.81 0.50 2.84
C VAL A 40 -11.22 1.07 2.75
N ALA A 41 -11.82 1.08 1.57
CA ALA A 41 -13.18 1.59 1.40
C ALA A 41 -14.21 0.77 2.20
N GLU A 42 -14.11 -0.57 2.14
CA GLU A 42 -14.97 -1.49 2.86
C GLU A 42 -14.82 -1.47 4.37
N ARG A 43 -13.59 -1.26 4.86
CA ARG A 43 -13.29 -1.30 6.30
C ARG A 43 -13.40 0.06 6.97
N PHE A 44 -13.08 1.14 6.27
CA PHE A 44 -12.91 2.47 6.89
C PHE A 44 -13.75 3.57 6.23
N CYS A 45 -14.42 3.33 5.10
CA CYS A 45 -15.16 4.39 4.38
C CYS A 45 -16.63 4.09 4.13
N GLY A 46 -17.16 2.95 4.61
CA GLY A 46 -18.58 2.60 4.51
C GLY A 46 -18.95 1.69 3.33
N GLY A 47 -17.97 1.16 2.60
CA GLY A 47 -18.20 0.19 1.53
C GLY A 47 -18.26 0.79 0.13
N LEU A 48 -18.22 -0.11 -0.85
CA LEU A 48 -18.44 0.14 -2.27
C LEU A 48 -19.53 -0.81 -2.75
N THR A 49 -20.39 -0.34 -3.65
CA THR A 49 -21.32 -1.21 -4.38
C THR A 49 -20.55 -2.05 -5.40
N ASP A 50 -21.14 -3.14 -5.88
CA ASP A 50 -20.49 -3.97 -6.91
C ASP A 50 -20.24 -3.19 -8.19
N ALA A 51 -21.18 -2.33 -8.61
CA ALA A 51 -20.98 -1.44 -9.76
C ALA A 51 -19.79 -0.48 -9.54
N GLN A 52 -19.59 0.03 -8.32
CA GLN A 52 -18.42 0.87 -8.01
C GLN A 52 -17.11 0.08 -8.02
N LYS A 53 -17.13 -1.21 -7.64
CA LYS A 53 -15.96 -2.09 -7.74
C LYS A 53 -15.61 -2.39 -9.19
N CYS A 54 -16.60 -2.69 -10.04
CA CYS A 54 -16.42 -2.85 -11.48
C CYS A 54 -15.85 -1.57 -12.10
N GLN A 55 -16.41 -0.39 -11.79
CA GLN A 55 -15.88 0.87 -12.28
C GLN A 55 -14.44 1.11 -11.82
N LEU A 56 -14.15 0.88 -10.53
CA LEU A 56 -12.79 1.04 -10.01
C LEU A 56 -11.82 0.06 -10.66
N PHE A 57 -12.29 -1.13 -11.05
CA PHE A 57 -11.52 -2.06 -11.86
C PHE A 57 -11.25 -1.47 -13.25
N ASP A 58 -12.24 -0.95 -13.97
CA ASP A 58 -11.96 -0.36 -15.29
C ASP A 58 -10.96 0.81 -15.20
N GLU A 59 -11.08 1.65 -14.17
CA GLU A 59 -10.16 2.76 -13.89
C GLU A 59 -8.74 2.29 -13.51
N HIS A 60 -8.60 1.17 -12.79
CA HIS A 60 -7.28 0.63 -12.45
C HIS A 60 -6.54 0.10 -13.69
N LEU A 61 -7.27 -0.43 -14.68
CA LEU A 61 -6.69 -0.89 -15.94
C LEU A 61 -6.07 0.29 -16.71
N ASP A 62 -6.77 1.41 -16.78
CA ASP A 62 -6.25 2.63 -17.41
C ASP A 62 -5.02 3.16 -16.69
N TRP A 63 -5.04 3.16 -15.36
CA TRP A 63 -3.86 3.51 -14.57
C TRP A 63 -2.69 2.57 -14.80
N TYR A 64 -2.93 1.26 -14.85
CA TYR A 64 -1.87 0.28 -15.07
C TYR A 64 -1.23 0.42 -16.45
N ARG A 65 -2.03 0.70 -17.50
CA ARG A 65 -1.53 0.97 -18.86
C ARG A 65 -0.52 2.12 -18.90
N MET A 66 -0.66 3.12 -18.03
CA MET A 66 0.28 4.25 -17.97
C MET A 66 1.71 3.84 -17.58
N TYR A 67 1.91 2.67 -16.96
CA TYR A 67 3.26 2.17 -16.69
C TYR A 67 3.98 1.66 -17.95
N GLY A 68 3.27 1.44 -19.06
CA GLY A 68 3.84 0.91 -20.30
C GLY A 68 4.38 -0.52 -20.12
N MET A 69 3.77 -1.29 -19.23
CA MET A 69 4.07 -2.71 -19.01
C MET A 69 3.18 -3.59 -19.89
N SER A 70 3.56 -4.86 -20.05
CA SER A 70 2.72 -5.83 -20.77
C SER A 70 1.37 -6.00 -20.06
N MET A 71 0.30 -6.04 -20.87
CA MET A 71 -1.08 -6.31 -20.42
C MET A 71 -1.41 -7.82 -20.37
N ARG A 72 -0.50 -8.69 -20.82
CA ARG A 72 -0.71 -10.16 -20.79
C ARG A 72 -1.18 -10.72 -19.43
N PRO A 73 -0.66 -10.30 -18.27
CA PRO A 73 -1.11 -10.85 -16.98
C PRO A 73 -2.42 -10.26 -16.47
N VAL A 74 -2.99 -9.29 -17.17
CA VAL A 74 -4.10 -8.47 -16.69
C VAL A 74 -5.42 -9.14 -17.09
N PRO A 75 -6.30 -9.50 -16.13
CA PRO A 75 -7.64 -10.01 -16.42
C PRO A 75 -8.48 -8.96 -17.17
N ASP A 76 -9.41 -9.43 -18.01
CA ASP A 76 -10.20 -8.56 -18.89
C ASP A 76 -11.47 -8.02 -18.20
N SER A 77 -11.88 -8.62 -17.07
CA SER A 77 -13.03 -8.17 -16.29
C SER A 77 -12.82 -8.28 -14.78
N TRP A 78 -13.72 -7.64 -14.02
CA TRP A 78 -13.73 -7.73 -12.56
C TRP A 78 -13.91 -9.17 -12.07
N GLU A 79 -14.78 -9.96 -12.71
CA GLU A 79 -15.03 -11.36 -12.35
C GLU A 79 -13.79 -12.22 -12.57
N GLU A 80 -13.11 -12.07 -13.72
CA GLU A 80 -11.84 -12.76 -13.97
C GLU A 80 -10.75 -12.32 -12.98
N PHE A 81 -10.76 -11.04 -12.60
CA PHE A 81 -9.85 -10.54 -11.59
C PHE A 81 -10.10 -11.16 -10.21
N GLN A 82 -11.35 -11.36 -9.81
CA GLN A 82 -11.66 -12.04 -8.54
C GLN A 82 -11.10 -13.47 -8.53
N VAL A 83 -11.19 -14.18 -9.66
CA VAL A 83 -10.59 -15.52 -9.82
C VAL A 83 -9.07 -15.45 -9.74
N TYR A 84 -8.46 -14.50 -10.45
CA TYR A 84 -7.01 -14.27 -10.41
C TYR A 84 -6.52 -13.97 -8.98
N TRP A 85 -7.21 -13.08 -8.26
CA TRP A 85 -6.88 -12.69 -6.89
C TRP A 85 -6.97 -13.86 -5.92
N ASP A 86 -8.07 -14.63 -5.97
CA ASP A 86 -8.24 -15.83 -5.13
C ASP A 86 -7.15 -16.88 -5.44
N HIS A 87 -6.82 -17.08 -6.73
CA HIS A 87 -5.72 -17.96 -7.13
C HIS A 87 -4.38 -17.52 -6.54
N MET A 88 -4.04 -16.23 -6.65
CA MET A 88 -2.80 -15.68 -6.09
C MET A 88 -2.72 -15.91 -4.58
N CYS A 89 -3.79 -15.57 -3.85
CA CYS A 89 -3.85 -15.70 -2.41
C CYS A 89 -3.76 -17.14 -1.91
N ARG A 90 -4.31 -18.12 -2.64
CA ARG A 90 -4.35 -19.53 -2.22
C ARG A 90 -3.16 -20.36 -2.71
N ASN A 91 -2.61 -20.05 -3.88
CA ASN A 91 -1.73 -20.98 -4.59
C ASN A 91 -0.35 -20.41 -4.91
N VAL A 92 -0.20 -19.07 -4.97
CA VAL A 92 1.04 -18.46 -5.46
C VAL A 92 1.83 -17.80 -4.34
N LEU A 93 1.16 -17.16 -3.38
CA LEU A 93 1.84 -16.49 -2.29
C LEU A 93 2.61 -17.48 -1.41
N GLU A 94 3.82 -17.09 -1.02
CA GLU A 94 4.71 -17.86 -0.18
C GLU A 94 4.93 -17.15 1.16
N ASN A 95 4.90 -17.90 2.25
CA ASN A 95 5.33 -17.43 3.56
C ASN A 95 6.87 -17.45 3.63
N ASN A 96 7.50 -16.32 3.28
CA ASN A 96 8.96 -16.16 3.26
C ASN A 96 9.45 -15.09 4.25
N TYR A 97 10.77 -14.99 4.40
CA TYR A 97 11.41 -14.03 5.32
C TYR A 97 10.97 -12.59 5.05
N ALA A 98 10.93 -12.14 3.79
CA ALA A 98 10.55 -10.77 3.47
C ALA A 98 9.09 -10.47 3.88
N ALA A 99 8.17 -11.40 3.63
CA ALA A 99 6.78 -11.29 4.05
C ALA A 99 6.62 -11.21 5.58
N ARG A 100 7.48 -11.92 6.34
CA ARG A 100 7.50 -11.89 7.81
C ARG A 100 8.16 -10.63 8.36
N ALA A 101 9.26 -10.20 7.76
CA ALA A 101 10.04 -9.04 8.21
C ALA A 101 9.21 -7.76 8.19
N VAL A 102 8.30 -7.59 7.22
CA VAL A 102 7.39 -6.43 7.16
C VAL A 102 6.42 -6.37 8.35
N LEU A 103 6.08 -7.52 8.95
CA LEU A 103 5.24 -7.61 10.14
C LEU A 103 6.04 -7.56 11.45
N ASP A 104 7.38 -7.64 11.37
CA ASP A 104 8.26 -7.52 12.52
C ASP A 104 8.56 -6.04 12.81
N LEU A 105 7.79 -5.49 13.76
CA LEU A 105 7.92 -4.09 14.18
C LEU A 105 8.85 -3.92 15.40
N THR A 106 9.55 -4.98 15.81
CA THR A 106 10.38 -4.97 17.03
C THR A 106 11.61 -4.07 16.92
N GLU A 107 12.11 -3.86 15.70
CA GLU A 107 13.29 -3.03 15.40
C GLU A 107 12.95 -1.75 14.63
N LEU A 108 11.66 -1.38 14.56
CA LEU A 108 11.24 -0.18 13.81
C LEU A 108 11.95 1.08 14.34
N PRO A 109 12.75 1.79 13.50
CA PRO A 109 13.49 2.97 13.93
C PRO A 109 12.56 4.16 14.17
N LYS A 110 13.03 5.13 14.97
CA LYS A 110 12.30 6.39 15.20
C LYS A 110 12.15 7.14 13.88
N PRO A 111 10.93 7.55 13.48
CA PRO A 111 10.78 8.41 12.31
C PRO A 111 11.38 9.80 12.57
N PRO A 112 11.71 10.58 11.52
CA PRO A 112 12.37 11.89 11.67
C PRO A 112 11.65 12.88 12.59
N PHE A 113 10.32 12.84 12.67
CA PHE A 113 9.54 13.72 13.53
C PHE A 113 9.57 13.32 15.02
N ALA A 114 9.97 12.08 15.33
CA ALA A 114 9.97 11.51 16.67
C ALA A 114 11.39 11.41 17.29
N GLN A 115 12.40 12.01 16.66
CA GLN A 115 13.81 11.91 17.11
C GLN A 115 14.03 12.41 18.55
N ARG A 116 13.17 13.32 19.02
CA ARG A 116 13.21 13.87 20.39
C ARG A 116 12.69 12.90 21.46
N ILE A 117 12.05 11.80 21.08
CA ILE A 117 11.54 10.80 22.03
C ILE A 117 12.74 9.96 22.55
N PRO A 118 12.92 9.82 23.87
CA PRO A 118 13.94 8.95 24.44
C PRO A 118 13.79 7.49 23.99
N ASP A 119 14.89 6.78 23.75
CA ASP A 119 14.86 5.43 23.17
C ASP A 119 14.10 4.42 24.02
N ARG A 120 14.20 4.52 25.35
CA ARG A 120 13.46 3.66 26.28
C ARG A 120 11.95 3.86 26.16
N LEU A 121 11.50 5.10 25.99
CA LEU A 121 10.09 5.43 25.80
C LEU A 121 9.59 4.97 24.44
N TRP A 122 10.40 5.13 23.39
CA TRP A 122 10.10 4.60 22.06
C TRP A 122 9.98 3.08 22.06
N ALA A 123 10.92 2.37 22.70
CA ALA A 123 10.88 0.92 22.84
C ALA A 123 9.63 0.44 23.58
N ALA A 124 9.28 1.10 24.69
CA ALA A 124 8.05 0.81 25.43
C ALA A 124 6.78 1.04 24.59
N GLN A 125 6.70 2.18 23.89
CA GLN A 125 5.57 2.47 23.00
C GLN A 125 5.43 1.43 21.90
N ARG A 126 6.53 1.03 21.25
CA ARG A 126 6.51 -0.01 20.20
C ARG A 126 6.01 -1.34 20.72
N LYS A 127 6.46 -1.78 21.89
CA LYS A 127 5.99 -3.03 22.51
C LYS A 127 4.47 -3.03 22.72
N LEU A 128 3.88 -1.87 23.00
CA LEU A 128 2.45 -1.70 23.17
C LEU A 128 1.70 -1.63 21.82
N LEU A 129 2.22 -0.88 20.84
CA LEU A 129 1.52 -0.61 19.59
C LEU A 129 1.75 -1.67 18.50
N ALA A 130 2.88 -2.39 18.52
CA ALA A 130 3.21 -3.36 17.48
C ALA A 130 2.15 -4.46 17.35
N PRO A 131 1.66 -5.11 18.43
CA PRO A 131 0.58 -6.09 18.31
C PRO A 131 -0.70 -5.52 17.70
N PHE A 132 -1.02 -4.27 18.01
CA PHE A 132 -2.18 -3.59 17.44
C PHE A 132 -2.03 -3.35 15.93
N PHE A 133 -0.87 -2.88 15.48
CA PHE A 133 -0.62 -2.69 14.04
C PHE A 133 -0.60 -4.02 13.28
N VAL A 134 0.00 -5.07 13.85
CA VAL A 134 -0.04 -6.41 13.26
C VAL A 134 -1.48 -6.91 13.16
N TRP A 135 -2.27 -6.79 14.24
CA TRP A 135 -3.69 -7.15 14.23
C TRP A 135 -4.49 -6.36 13.19
N LEU A 136 -4.25 -5.04 13.08
CA LEU A 136 -4.92 -4.18 12.12
C LEU A 136 -4.63 -4.60 10.68
N THR A 137 -3.35 -4.85 10.36
CA THR A 137 -2.88 -5.28 9.04
C THR A 137 -3.38 -6.69 8.70
N VAL A 138 -3.23 -7.65 9.60
CA VAL A 138 -3.70 -9.03 9.41
C VAL A 138 -5.21 -9.07 9.23
N GLY A 139 -5.97 -8.20 9.90
CA GLY A 139 -7.42 -8.08 9.71
C GLY A 139 -7.86 -7.61 8.31
N LEU A 140 -6.93 -7.09 7.50
CA LEU A 140 -7.17 -6.74 6.10
C LEU A 140 -6.82 -7.86 5.13
N TYR A 141 -6.11 -8.90 5.56
CA TYR A 141 -5.77 -10.03 4.70
C TYR A 141 -6.97 -10.94 4.46
N ASP A 142 -7.05 -11.48 3.25
CA ASP A 142 -8.01 -12.54 2.93
C ASP A 142 -7.72 -13.80 3.77
N PRO A 143 -8.76 -14.61 4.07
CA PRO A 143 -8.60 -15.83 4.87
C PRO A 143 -7.42 -16.73 4.43
N PRO A 144 -7.20 -17.03 3.13
CA PRO A 144 -6.09 -17.87 2.71
C PRO A 144 -4.71 -17.30 3.05
N VAL A 145 -4.55 -15.97 2.98
CA VAL A 145 -3.27 -15.32 3.31
C VAL A 145 -3.01 -15.37 4.81
N ARG A 146 -4.06 -15.25 5.64
CA ARG A 146 -3.94 -15.42 7.09
C ARG A 146 -3.56 -16.84 7.47
N GLU A 147 -4.19 -17.83 6.85
CA GLU A 147 -3.89 -19.25 7.03
C GLU A 147 -2.45 -19.56 6.62
N LEU A 148 -2.02 -19.11 5.43
CA LEU A 148 -0.63 -19.23 4.94
C LEU A 148 0.38 -18.64 5.93
N MET A 149 0.02 -17.51 6.55
CA MET A 149 0.85 -16.81 7.52
C MET A 149 0.63 -17.27 8.98
N ALA A 150 -0.16 -18.32 9.20
CA ALA A 150 -0.47 -18.90 10.52
C ALA A 150 -1.04 -17.88 11.53
N TYR A 151 -1.84 -16.92 11.06
CA TYR A 151 -2.58 -16.00 11.91
C TYR A 151 -4.02 -16.48 12.13
N GLY A 152 -4.39 -16.67 13.40
CA GLY A 152 -5.78 -16.90 13.78
C GLY A 152 -6.62 -15.64 13.63
N TRP A 153 -7.90 -15.81 13.26
CA TRP A 153 -8.86 -14.71 13.22
C TRP A 153 -10.21 -15.15 13.77
N SER A 154 -10.53 -14.69 14.97
CA SER A 154 -11.78 -15.07 15.62
C SER A 154 -12.96 -14.19 15.14
N ARG A 155 -14.19 -14.65 15.43
CA ARG A 155 -15.39 -13.80 15.25
C ARG A 155 -15.31 -12.50 16.05
N ARG A 156 -14.64 -12.52 17.21
CA ARG A 156 -14.40 -11.34 18.06
C ARG A 156 -13.45 -10.37 17.38
N ASP A 157 -12.38 -10.86 16.77
CA ASP A 157 -11.42 -10.03 16.02
C ASP A 157 -12.11 -9.35 14.85
N GLU A 158 -12.90 -10.09 14.08
CA GLU A 158 -13.67 -9.52 12.96
C GLU A 158 -14.62 -8.42 13.43
N TRP A 159 -15.35 -8.65 14.53
CA TRP A 159 -16.25 -7.65 15.08
C TRP A 159 -15.50 -6.41 15.58
N LEU A 160 -14.40 -6.58 16.32
CA LEU A 160 -13.57 -5.48 16.82
C LEU A 160 -12.96 -4.68 15.67
N HIS A 161 -12.48 -5.34 14.63
CA HIS A 161 -11.91 -4.70 13.44
C HIS A 161 -12.93 -3.86 12.70
N ARG A 162 -14.17 -4.37 12.54
CA ARG A 162 -15.28 -3.61 11.97
C ARG A 162 -15.63 -2.38 12.81
N ARG A 163 -15.68 -2.50 14.15
CA ARG A 163 -15.96 -1.36 15.04
C ARG A 163 -14.84 -0.32 15.03
N PHE A 164 -13.59 -0.76 15.02
CA PHE A 164 -12.45 0.13 14.82
C PHE A 164 -12.60 0.90 13.50
N GLY A 165 -12.98 0.19 12.43
CA GLY A 165 -13.27 0.79 11.13
C GLY A 165 -14.37 1.85 11.16
N ASP A 166 -15.49 1.57 11.83
CA ASP A 166 -16.58 2.53 12.02
C ASP A 166 -16.13 3.79 12.77
N ILE A 167 -15.30 3.64 13.81
CA ILE A 167 -14.74 4.77 14.56
C ILE A 167 -13.82 5.60 13.67
N VAL A 168 -12.93 4.96 12.91
CA VAL A 168 -12.05 5.65 11.96
C VAL A 168 -12.87 6.42 10.93
N ARG A 169 -13.95 5.82 10.40
CA ARG A 169 -14.87 6.49 9.46
C ARG A 169 -15.45 7.77 10.05
N VAL A 170 -15.95 7.71 11.29
CA VAL A 170 -16.55 8.87 11.98
C VAL A 170 -15.51 9.96 12.22
N ILE A 171 -14.33 9.61 12.71
CA ILE A 171 -13.23 10.56 12.91
C ILE A 171 -12.85 11.21 11.57
N PHE A 172 -12.71 10.41 10.51
CA PHE A 172 -12.32 10.88 9.20
C PHE A 172 -13.39 11.75 8.52
N ALA A 173 -14.68 11.57 8.86
CA ALA A 173 -15.75 12.44 8.40
C ALA A 173 -15.57 13.90 8.85
N GLY A 174 -14.94 14.12 10.02
CA GLY A 174 -14.56 15.45 10.51
C GLY A 174 -13.40 16.10 9.76
N VAL A 175 -12.60 15.34 8.99
CA VAL A 175 -11.49 15.89 8.21
C VAL A 175 -12.05 16.64 7.00
N PRO A 176 -11.68 17.92 6.75
CA PRO A 176 -12.19 18.64 5.59
C PRO A 176 -11.79 17.96 4.26
N ARG A 177 -12.70 17.92 3.28
CA ARG A 177 -12.53 17.20 1.99
C ARG A 177 -11.20 17.50 1.27
N ARG A 178 -10.70 18.72 1.42
CA ARG A 178 -9.41 19.14 0.85
C ARG A 178 -8.20 18.44 1.48
N TYR A 179 -8.25 18.15 2.78
CA TYR A 179 -7.15 17.51 3.52
C TYR A 179 -7.21 15.98 3.53
N ARG A 180 -8.28 15.39 2.98
CA ARG A 180 -8.40 13.93 2.79
C ARG A 180 -7.50 13.38 1.68
N LYS A 181 -6.86 14.24 0.88
CA LYS A 181 -6.01 13.86 -0.25
C LYS A 181 -4.54 14.04 0.11
N HIS A 182 -3.70 13.11 -0.36
CA HIS A 182 -2.25 13.30 -0.36
C HIS A 182 -1.88 14.65 -1.04
N PRO A 183 -0.87 15.40 -0.56
CA PRO A 183 -0.56 16.74 -1.07
C PRO A 183 -0.44 16.86 -2.59
N ARG A 184 0.12 15.85 -3.27
CA ARG A 184 0.19 15.80 -4.74
C ARG A 184 -1.18 15.65 -5.41
N ALA A 185 -2.01 14.74 -4.92
CA ALA A 185 -3.36 14.55 -5.43
C ALA A 185 -4.23 15.79 -5.16
N ARG A 186 -4.05 16.43 -3.99
CA ARG A 186 -4.67 17.72 -3.68
C ARG A 186 -4.24 18.81 -4.65
N ALA A 187 -2.94 18.92 -4.96
CA ALA A 187 -2.44 19.91 -5.92
C ALA A 187 -3.04 19.69 -7.31
N GLY A 188 -3.12 18.44 -7.79
CA GLY A 188 -3.81 18.11 -9.05
C GLY A 188 -5.27 18.55 -9.05
N TRP A 189 -6.00 18.30 -7.96
CA TRP A 189 -7.38 18.76 -7.79
C TRP A 189 -7.50 20.28 -7.75
N ASP A 190 -6.58 20.95 -7.05
CA ASP A 190 -6.54 22.41 -6.97
C ASP A 190 -6.28 23.03 -8.35
N ARG A 191 -5.47 22.40 -9.23
CA ARG A 191 -5.32 22.83 -10.64
C ARG A 191 -6.61 22.64 -11.44
N ALA A 192 -7.20 21.45 -11.36
CA ALA A 192 -8.43 21.12 -12.09
C ALA A 192 -9.62 22.01 -11.70
N THR A 193 -9.63 22.50 -10.47
CA THR A 193 -10.65 23.42 -9.94
C THR A 193 -10.24 24.89 -9.97
N SER A 194 -9.16 25.23 -10.69
CA SER A 194 -8.64 26.59 -10.86
C SER A 194 -8.31 27.33 -9.55
N ARG A 195 -8.07 26.61 -8.45
CA ARG A 195 -7.61 27.18 -7.18
C ARG A 195 -6.14 27.59 -7.25
N ILE A 196 -5.36 26.91 -8.08
CA ILE A 196 -3.97 27.26 -8.43
C ILE A 196 -3.82 27.21 -9.96
N PRO A 197 -2.82 27.90 -10.53
CA PRO A 197 -2.58 27.88 -11.98
C PRO A 197 -2.38 26.45 -12.53
N ALA A 198 -2.82 26.21 -13.77
CA ALA A 198 -2.71 24.90 -14.42
C ALA A 198 -1.24 24.47 -14.65
N ASP A 199 -0.34 25.44 -14.77
CA ASP A 199 1.11 25.29 -14.91
C ASP A 199 1.85 25.34 -13.56
N ALA A 200 1.13 25.39 -12.44
CA ALA A 200 1.75 25.42 -11.12
C ALA A 200 2.69 24.22 -10.91
N PRO A 201 3.91 24.45 -10.38
CA PRO A 201 4.95 23.44 -10.29
C PRO A 201 4.50 22.23 -9.48
N LEU A 202 5.13 21.09 -9.73
CA LEU A 202 4.83 19.85 -9.01
C LEU A 202 5.17 20.00 -7.52
N VAL A 203 4.22 19.69 -6.64
CA VAL A 203 4.47 19.64 -5.20
C VAL A 203 5.44 18.50 -4.88
N GLN A 204 6.60 18.85 -4.35
CA GLN A 204 7.67 17.92 -4.00
C GLN A 204 7.59 17.42 -2.56
N THR A 205 8.23 16.28 -2.30
CA THR A 205 8.46 15.82 -0.92
C THR A 205 9.42 16.79 -0.21
N PRO A 206 9.23 17.10 1.09
CA PRO A 206 10.16 17.98 1.80
C PRO A 206 11.52 17.29 2.03
N ALA A 207 12.58 18.08 2.21
CA ALA A 207 13.96 17.60 2.41
C ALA A 207 14.10 16.54 3.52
N ARG A 208 13.30 16.64 4.59
CA ARG A 208 13.29 15.69 5.72
C ARG A 208 12.84 14.26 5.37
N ASN A 209 12.22 14.08 4.20
CA ASN A 209 11.73 12.79 3.71
C ASN A 209 12.62 12.24 2.57
N LEU A 210 13.72 12.93 2.23
CA LEU A 210 14.65 12.44 1.21
C LEU A 210 15.44 11.23 1.73
N PRO A 211 15.97 10.39 0.82
CA PRO A 211 16.89 9.32 1.19
C PRO A 211 18.11 9.85 2.01
N PRO A 212 18.74 8.96 2.80
CA PRO A 212 20.08 9.18 3.33
C PRO A 212 21.04 9.71 2.27
N LEU A 213 22.03 10.52 2.68
CA LEU A 213 22.91 11.24 1.75
C LEU A 213 23.64 10.32 0.77
N ASP A 214 24.06 9.16 1.25
CA ASP A 214 24.73 8.08 0.53
C ASP A 214 23.82 7.34 -0.47
N GLU A 215 22.50 7.47 -0.34
CA GLU A 215 21.51 6.83 -1.22
C GLU A 215 20.88 7.81 -2.22
N ARG A 216 21.23 9.10 -2.20
CA ARG A 216 20.55 10.11 -3.04
C ARG A 216 20.79 9.94 -4.54
N ASP A 217 21.94 9.37 -4.90
CA ASP A 217 22.30 9.10 -6.30
C ASP A 217 21.78 7.74 -6.79
N ASN A 218 21.14 6.96 -5.91
CA ASN A 218 20.58 5.66 -6.27
C ASN A 218 19.34 5.85 -7.18
N PRO A 219 19.36 5.31 -8.41
CA PRO A 219 18.25 5.46 -9.35
C PRO A 219 16.97 4.74 -8.90
N ALA A 220 16.98 3.94 -7.83
CA ALA A 220 15.79 3.35 -7.24
C ALA A 220 14.97 4.34 -6.39
N HIS A 221 15.52 5.52 -6.08
CA HIS A 221 14.88 6.48 -5.18
C HIS A 221 14.35 7.71 -5.90
N TYR A 222 13.20 8.19 -5.42
CA TYR A 222 12.71 9.50 -5.80
C TYR A 222 13.37 10.60 -4.97
N CYS A 223 14.38 11.26 -5.52
CA CYS A 223 15.15 12.31 -4.83
C CYS A 223 15.12 13.64 -5.61
N PRO A 224 14.03 14.44 -5.51
CA PRO A 224 13.98 15.75 -6.15
C PRO A 224 14.96 16.73 -5.49
N LYS A 225 15.44 17.71 -6.26
CA LYS A 225 16.21 18.85 -5.74
C LYS A 225 15.24 19.82 -5.05
N VAL A 226 15.19 19.78 -3.71
CA VAL A 226 14.30 20.58 -2.84
C VAL A 226 15.05 21.23 -1.71
#